data_AF-A0A956FHZ3-F1
#
_entry.id   AF-A0A956FHZ3-F1
#
_cell.length_a   1.000
_cell.length_b   1.000
_cell.length_c   1.000
_cell.angle_alpha   90.00
_cell.angle_beta   90.00
_cell.angle_gamma   90.00
#
_symmetry.space_group_name_H-M   'P 1'
#
loop_
_entity.id
_entity.type
_entity.pdbx_description
1 polymer ?
#
loop_
_entity_poly.entity_id
_entity_poly.type
_entity_poly.pdbx_seq_one_letter_code
_entity_poly.pdbx_strand_id
1 'polypeptide(L)'
;MSTPLTDVPEGLAEVDEREGSASVSLDATLYPLPAVYAASYVLIDRAYVLLDRPSDDRIRITVMPKQLPVSPQDLRSLVGELANELLACAFRHQLTQDNRVVVETVTMQAMAGAMGAPSLADLADFDFTDEALDDPLGIAQSWEERHGKTALESKGQAEPPPDAEDPA
;
A
#
# COMPACT_ATOMS: atom_id res chain seq x y z
N MET A 1 43.29 -5.72 8.66
CA MET A 1 43.01 -4.63 9.63
C MET A 1 42.13 -3.67 8.86
N SER A 2 40.90 -3.49 9.33
CA SER A 2 39.90 -2.66 8.67
C SER A 2 40.27 -1.18 8.82
N THR A 3 40.14 -0.39 7.76
CA THR A 3 40.34 1.06 7.77
C THR A 3 39.09 1.78 7.28
N PRO A 4 38.76 2.97 7.83
CA PRO A 4 37.63 3.76 7.32
C PRO A 4 37.76 4.05 5.82
N LEU A 5 36.64 3.99 5.11
CA LEU A 5 36.61 4.32 3.68
C LEU A 5 36.74 5.84 3.49
N THR A 6 37.64 6.28 2.60
CA THR A 6 37.88 7.71 2.33
C THR A 6 36.59 8.43 1.89
N ASP A 7 36.39 9.64 2.40
CA ASP A 7 35.22 10.51 2.17
C ASP A 7 33.89 9.97 2.74
N VAL A 8 33.93 8.91 3.53
CA VAL A 8 32.79 8.37 4.26
C VAL A 8 32.97 8.65 5.75
N PRO A 9 31.91 9.05 6.49
CA PRO A 9 31.99 9.23 7.93
C PRO A 9 32.57 8.01 8.64
N GLU A 10 33.40 8.26 9.65
CA GLU A 10 34.04 7.21 10.44
C GLU A 10 32.99 6.29 11.10
N GLY A 11 33.22 4.98 11.05
CA GLY A 11 32.31 3.96 11.56
C GLY A 11 31.14 3.60 10.64
N LEU A 12 30.89 4.36 9.57
CA LEU A 12 29.81 4.05 8.61
C LEU A 12 30.23 3.00 7.59
N ALA A 13 31.43 3.14 7.01
CA ALA A 13 31.99 2.14 6.11
C ALA A 13 33.49 1.96 6.32
N GLU A 14 33.93 0.72 6.23
CA GLU A 14 35.33 0.34 6.39
C GLU A 14 35.73 -0.69 5.33
N VAL A 15 37.02 -0.78 5.03
CA VAL A 15 37.61 -1.72 4.08
C VAL A 15 38.75 -2.49 4.72
N ASP A 16 38.82 -3.80 4.45
CA ASP A 16 39.99 -4.62 4.74
C ASP A 16 40.62 -5.06 3.41
N GLU A 17 41.66 -4.35 2.99
CA GLU A 17 42.36 -4.61 1.73
C GLU A 17 43.06 -5.99 1.71
N ARG A 18 43.39 -6.56 2.87
CA ARG A 18 44.05 -7.87 2.93
C ARG A 18 43.07 -8.99 2.63
N GLU A 19 41.87 -8.88 3.19
CA GLU A 19 40.78 -9.82 2.96
C GLU A 19 40.01 -9.52 1.66
N GLY A 20 40.23 -8.34 1.05
CA GLY A 20 39.47 -7.90 -0.11
C GLY A 20 38.00 -7.72 0.21
N SER A 21 37.69 -7.16 1.39
CA SER A 21 36.31 -7.02 1.87
C SER A 21 36.01 -5.59 2.31
N ALA A 22 34.71 -5.26 2.38
CA ALA A 22 34.22 -4.00 2.91
C ALA A 22 33.04 -4.24 3.86
N SER A 23 32.92 -3.40 4.88
CA SER A 23 31.84 -3.46 5.86
C SER A 23 31.10 -2.13 5.91
N VAL A 24 29.78 -2.19 6.03
CA VAL A 24 28.90 -1.02 6.22
C VAL A 24 28.09 -1.21 7.50
N SER A 25 28.08 -0.21 8.37
CA SER A 25 27.28 -0.17 9.59
C SER A 25 26.03 0.66 9.36
N LEU A 26 24.87 0.14 9.76
CA LEU A 26 23.56 0.72 9.52
C LEU A 26 22.81 0.93 10.83
N ASP A 27 21.93 1.93 10.84
CA ASP A 27 20.92 2.10 11.87
C ASP A 27 19.72 1.19 11.59
N ALA A 28 19.38 0.32 12.54
CA ALA A 28 18.29 -0.64 12.40
C ALA A 28 16.91 0.02 12.36
N THR A 29 16.78 1.28 12.81
CA THR A 29 15.53 2.04 12.74
C THR A 29 15.32 2.68 11.36
N LEU A 30 16.40 3.03 10.65
CA LEU A 30 16.34 3.62 9.31
C LEU A 30 16.27 2.56 8.22
N TYR A 31 16.96 1.44 8.41
CA TYR A 31 17.03 0.35 7.44
C TYR A 31 16.36 -0.91 8.00
N PRO A 32 15.07 -1.14 7.69
CA PRO A 32 14.35 -2.30 8.18
C PRO A 32 14.93 -3.58 7.57
N LEU A 33 14.86 -4.68 8.33
CA LEU A 33 15.37 -6.01 7.93
C LEU A 33 14.98 -6.44 6.49
N PRO A 34 13.72 -6.27 6.02
CA PRO A 34 13.36 -6.59 4.64
C PRO A 34 14.17 -5.83 3.60
N ALA A 35 14.48 -4.55 3.85
CA ALA A 35 15.29 -3.75 2.94
C ALA A 35 16.75 -4.20 2.93
N VAL A 36 17.31 -4.53 4.10
CA VAL A 36 18.66 -5.08 4.24
C VAL A 36 18.78 -6.41 3.49
N TYR A 37 17.82 -7.31 3.65
CA TYR A 37 17.81 -8.60 2.96
C TYR A 37 17.67 -8.45 1.45
N ALA A 38 16.78 -7.57 0.99
CA ALA A 38 16.60 -7.31 -0.44
C ALA A 38 17.88 -6.75 -1.09
N ALA A 39 18.51 -5.74 -0.48
CA ALA A 39 19.75 -5.16 -0.98
C ALA A 39 20.90 -6.18 -0.98
N SER A 40 21.00 -6.99 0.08
CA SER A 40 22.00 -8.06 0.18
C SER A 40 21.81 -9.11 -0.91
N TYR A 41 20.56 -9.51 -1.17
CA TYR A 41 20.22 -10.53 -2.17
C TYR A 41 20.66 -10.13 -3.59
N VAL A 42 20.60 -8.84 -3.94
CA VAL A 42 21.06 -8.34 -5.25
C VAL A 42 22.56 -8.58 -5.49
N LEU A 43 23.36 -8.65 -4.41
CA LEU A 43 24.82 -8.78 -4.49
C LEU A 43 25.33 -10.22 -4.39
N ILE A 44 24.50 -11.18 -3.99
CA ILE A 44 24.97 -12.56 -3.69
C ILE A 44 25.47 -13.32 -4.92
N ASP A 45 25.14 -12.86 -6.13
CA ASP A 45 25.65 -13.45 -7.37
C ASP A 45 27.18 -13.25 -7.49
N ARG A 46 27.65 -12.04 -7.16
CA ARG A 46 29.03 -11.56 -7.37
C ARG A 46 29.85 -11.39 -6.09
N ALA A 47 29.21 -11.34 -4.92
CA ALA A 47 29.85 -11.19 -3.63
C ALA A 47 29.34 -12.21 -2.60
N TYR A 48 30.20 -12.58 -1.66
CA TYR A 48 29.76 -13.13 -0.39
C TYR A 48 29.25 -12.00 0.49
N VAL A 49 28.13 -12.23 1.17
CA VAL A 49 27.52 -11.26 2.08
C VAL A 49 27.39 -11.90 3.46
N LEU A 50 27.94 -11.24 4.47
CA LEU A 50 27.76 -11.56 5.89
C LEU A 50 26.91 -10.48 6.53
N LEU A 51 25.82 -10.89 7.16
CA LEU A 51 24.95 -10.03 7.95
C LEU A 51 25.19 -10.31 9.43
N ASP A 52 25.48 -9.26 10.17
CA ASP A 52 25.74 -9.32 11.61
C ASP A 52 24.93 -8.23 12.32
N ARG A 53 24.66 -8.44 13.61
CA ARG A 53 23.94 -7.50 14.49
C ARG A 53 24.81 -7.23 15.72
N PRO A 54 25.74 -6.27 15.65
CA PRO A 54 26.63 -5.97 16.77
C PRO A 54 25.88 -5.41 17.99
N SER A 55 24.71 -4.79 17.79
CA SER A 55 23.80 -4.33 18.85
C SER A 55 22.36 -4.27 18.32
N ASP A 56 21.37 -4.13 19.20
CA ASP A 56 19.95 -4.12 18.80
C ASP A 56 19.59 -3.01 17.80
N ASP A 57 20.27 -1.87 17.89
CA ASP A 57 20.09 -0.69 17.05
C ASP A 57 21.00 -0.65 15.81
N ARG A 58 21.90 -1.64 15.65
CA ARG A 58 22.90 -1.65 14.57
C ARG A 58 22.89 -2.94 13.77
N ILE A 59 22.99 -2.79 12.46
CA ILE A 59 23.21 -3.90 11.54
C ILE A 59 24.54 -3.67 10.85
N ARG A 60 25.37 -4.71 10.75
CA ARG A 60 26.61 -4.67 9.96
C ARG A 60 26.47 -5.60 8.76
N ILE A 61 26.80 -5.08 7.59
CA ILE A 61 26.86 -5.84 6.34
C ILE A 61 28.32 -5.88 5.91
N THR A 62 28.90 -7.06 5.80
CA THR A 62 30.22 -7.26 5.22
C THR A 62 30.08 -7.91 3.86
N VAL A 63 30.71 -7.33 2.85
CA VAL A 63 30.71 -7.81 1.47
C VAL A 63 32.13 -8.12 1.01
N MET A 64 32.29 -9.27 0.35
CA MET A 64 33.55 -9.72 -0.21
C MET A 64 33.33 -10.20 -1.65
N PRO A 65 33.90 -9.56 -2.68
CA PRO A 65 33.80 -10.04 -4.05
C PRO A 65 34.27 -11.49 -4.19
N LYS A 66 33.57 -12.26 -5.03
CA LYS A 66 33.98 -13.63 -5.34
C LYS A 66 35.18 -13.69 -6.29
N GLN A 67 35.38 -12.64 -7.07
CA GLN A 67 36.52 -12.51 -7.99
C GLN A 67 37.61 -11.71 -7.31
N LEU A 68 38.79 -12.31 -7.18
CA LEU A 68 39.99 -11.72 -6.61
C LEU A 68 41.12 -11.77 -7.66
N PRO A 69 42.12 -10.85 -7.59
CA PRO A 69 42.27 -9.78 -6.60
C PRO A 69 41.34 -8.58 -6.87
N VAL A 70 41.08 -7.78 -5.85
CA VAL A 70 40.26 -6.56 -5.92
C VAL A 70 41.11 -5.34 -5.58
N SER A 71 40.90 -4.24 -6.30
CA SER A 71 41.52 -2.97 -5.95
C SER A 71 40.71 -2.24 -4.86
N PRO A 72 41.32 -1.27 -4.14
CA PRO A 72 40.57 -0.42 -3.22
C PRO A 72 39.41 0.33 -3.89
N GLN A 73 39.55 0.66 -5.17
CA GLN A 73 38.49 1.30 -5.95
C GLN A 73 37.31 0.36 -6.23
N ASP A 74 37.56 -0.94 -6.42
CA ASP A 74 36.51 -1.94 -6.59
C ASP A 74 35.71 -2.10 -5.30
N LEU A 75 36.38 -2.14 -4.14
CA LEU A 75 35.73 -2.19 -2.83
C LEU A 75 34.88 -0.93 -2.58
N ARG A 76 35.41 0.26 -2.91
CA ARG A 76 34.64 1.51 -2.83
C ARG A 76 33.40 1.47 -3.72
N SER A 77 33.54 0.94 -4.94
CA SER A 77 32.42 0.83 -5.89
C SER A 77 31.36 -0.13 -5.36
N LEU A 78 31.77 -1.27 -4.81
CA LEU A 78 30.88 -2.24 -4.19
C LEU A 78 30.12 -1.67 -2.98
N VAL A 79 30.78 -0.89 -2.13
CA VAL A 79 30.12 -0.16 -1.03
C VAL A 79 29.11 0.84 -1.57
N GLY A 80 29.43 1.55 -2.65
CA GLY A 80 28.50 2.47 -3.31
C GLY A 80 27.27 1.77 -3.90
N GLU A 81 27.47 0.62 -4.56
CA GLU A 81 26.38 -0.23 -5.06
C GLU A 81 25.48 -0.71 -3.92
N LEU A 82 26.07 -1.23 -2.84
CA LEU A 82 25.34 -1.66 -1.65
C LEU A 82 24.54 -0.50 -1.03
N ALA A 83 25.15 0.68 -0.88
CA ALA A 83 24.49 1.85 -0.29
C ALA A 83 23.30 2.32 -1.13
N ASN A 84 23.45 2.35 -2.46
CA ASN A 84 22.37 2.71 -3.38
C ASN A 84 21.24 1.69 -3.32
N GLU A 85 21.54 0.39 -3.30
CA GLU A 85 20.51 -0.65 -3.21
C GLU A 85 19.81 -0.66 -1.85
N LEU A 86 20.54 -0.41 -0.76
CA LEU A 86 19.94 -0.24 0.58
C LEU A 86 18.94 0.92 0.59
N LEU A 87 19.32 2.06 0.04
CA LEU A 87 18.43 3.22 -0.06
C LEU A 87 17.21 2.91 -0.93
N ALA A 88 17.41 2.31 -2.09
CA ALA A 88 16.33 1.94 -3.00
C ALA A 88 15.36 0.94 -2.37
N CYS A 89 15.87 -0.09 -1.68
CA CYS A 89 15.06 -1.08 -1.01
C CYS A 89 14.32 -0.52 0.22
N ALA A 90 14.96 0.34 1.01
CA ALA A 90 14.33 1.00 2.14
C ALA A 90 13.19 1.92 1.68
N PHE A 91 13.42 2.71 0.62
CA PHE A 91 12.40 3.58 0.05
C PHE A 91 11.23 2.78 -0.56
N ARG A 92 11.51 1.71 -1.32
CA ARG A 92 10.45 0.81 -1.83
C ARG A 92 9.64 0.19 -0.71
N HIS A 93 10.30 -0.23 0.38
CA HIS A 93 9.62 -0.75 1.56
C HIS A 93 8.70 0.30 2.18
N GLN A 94 9.21 1.51 2.42
CA GLN A 94 8.43 2.62 2.97
C GLN A 94 7.23 2.94 2.08
N LEU A 95 7.44 3.10 0.77
CA LEU A 95 6.36 3.40 -0.19
C LEU A 95 5.26 2.32 -0.16
N THR A 96 5.65 1.06 0.01
CA THR A 96 4.70 -0.06 0.12
C THR A 96 3.90 0.02 1.43
N GLN A 97 4.54 0.38 2.55
CA GLN A 97 3.84 0.56 3.83
C GLN A 97 2.88 1.75 3.77
N ASP A 98 3.35 2.89 3.27
CA ASP A 98 2.58 4.14 3.18
C ASP A 98 1.35 3.99 2.29
N ASN A 99 1.44 3.18 1.23
CA ASN A 99 0.35 2.98 0.27
C ASN A 99 -0.43 1.67 0.48
N ARG A 100 -0.25 0.99 1.62
CA ARG A 100 -0.86 -0.33 1.86
C ARG A 100 -2.38 -0.35 1.63
N VAL A 101 -3.10 0.63 2.19
CA VAL A 101 -4.56 0.73 2.04
C VAL A 101 -4.98 0.96 0.59
N VAL A 102 -4.22 1.77 -0.14
CA VAL A 102 -4.48 2.04 -1.57
C VAL A 102 -4.28 0.77 -2.38
N VAL A 103 -3.18 0.05 -2.15
CA VAL A 103 -2.90 -1.24 -2.81
C VAL A 103 -4.02 -2.24 -2.52
N GLU A 104 -4.39 -2.42 -1.25
CA GLU A 104 -5.47 -3.33 -0.84
C GLU A 104 -6.81 -2.96 -1.51
N THR A 105 -7.15 -1.66 -1.54
CA THR A 105 -8.39 -1.16 -2.15
C THR A 105 -8.42 -1.40 -3.65
N VAL A 106 -7.34 -1.06 -4.37
CA VAL A 106 -7.24 -1.27 -5.83
C VAL A 106 -7.27 -2.76 -6.16
N THR A 107 -6.59 -3.60 -5.38
CA THR A 107 -6.65 -5.06 -5.56
C THR A 107 -8.06 -5.59 -5.34
N MET A 108 -8.74 -5.16 -4.29
CA MET A 108 -10.13 -5.56 -4.03
C MET A 108 -11.06 -5.11 -5.15
N GLN A 109 -10.93 -3.86 -5.62
CA GLN A 109 -11.70 -3.34 -6.74
C GLN A 109 -11.41 -4.08 -8.05
N ALA A 110 -10.15 -4.44 -8.32
CA ALA A 110 -9.79 -5.20 -9.51
C ALA A 110 -10.38 -6.62 -9.47
N MET A 111 -10.34 -7.29 -8.31
CA MET A 111 -10.93 -8.61 -8.13
C MET A 111 -12.46 -8.58 -8.20
N ALA A 112 -13.11 -7.63 -7.51
CA ALA A 112 -14.56 -7.48 -7.52
C ALA A 112 -15.08 -7.00 -8.89
N GLY A 113 -14.40 -6.04 -9.52
CA GLY A 113 -14.74 -5.54 -10.85
C GLY A 113 -14.55 -6.59 -11.95
N ALA A 114 -13.59 -7.51 -11.79
CA ALA A 114 -13.44 -8.68 -12.67
C ALA A 114 -14.60 -9.68 -12.55
N MET A 115 -15.33 -9.70 -11.43
CA MET A 115 -16.58 -10.47 -11.30
C MET A 115 -17.77 -9.80 -12.00
N GLY A 116 -17.62 -8.55 -12.48
CA GLY A 116 -18.69 -7.77 -13.10
C GLY A 116 -19.69 -7.23 -12.07
N ALA A 117 -20.53 -6.29 -12.50
CA ALA A 117 -21.75 -5.97 -11.73
C ALA A 117 -22.69 -7.19 -11.77
N PRO A 118 -23.45 -7.48 -10.70
CA PRO A 118 -24.48 -8.51 -10.76
C PRO A 118 -25.38 -8.24 -11.97
N SER A 119 -25.55 -9.26 -12.79
CA SER A 119 -26.39 -9.19 -13.97
C SER A 119 -27.86 -9.09 -13.59
N LEU A 120 -28.71 -8.70 -14.53
CA LEU A 120 -30.16 -8.75 -14.34
C LEU A 120 -30.66 -10.18 -14.04
N ALA A 121 -29.91 -11.21 -14.47
CA ALA A 121 -30.22 -12.61 -14.14
C ALA A 121 -29.86 -12.91 -12.67
N ASP A 122 -28.73 -12.40 -12.17
CA ASP A 122 -28.34 -12.56 -10.76
C ASP A 122 -29.32 -11.85 -9.82
N LEU A 123 -29.90 -10.72 -10.26
CA LEU A 123 -31.00 -10.04 -9.57
C LEU A 123 -32.31 -10.82 -9.62
N ALA A 124 -32.59 -11.55 -10.70
CA ALA A 124 -33.81 -12.35 -10.83
C ALA A 124 -33.77 -13.61 -9.95
N ASP A 125 -32.58 -14.18 -9.75
CA ASP A 125 -32.34 -15.32 -8.86
C ASP A 125 -32.13 -14.90 -7.39
N PHE A 126 -32.13 -13.60 -7.10
CA PHE A 126 -32.01 -13.08 -5.75
C PHE A 126 -33.32 -13.27 -4.97
N ASP A 127 -33.25 -13.93 -3.82
CA ASP A 127 -34.42 -14.20 -2.99
C ASP A 127 -34.79 -12.96 -2.18
N PHE A 128 -35.70 -12.15 -2.72
CA PHE A 128 -36.25 -10.97 -2.04
C PHE A 128 -37.20 -11.31 -0.87
N THR A 129 -37.39 -12.59 -0.53
CA THR A 129 -38.21 -13.01 0.61
C THR A 129 -37.40 -13.25 1.89
N ASP A 130 -36.09 -12.97 1.87
CA ASP A 130 -35.22 -13.02 3.03
C ASP A 130 -35.61 -11.96 4.09
N GLU A 131 -35.56 -12.34 5.38
CA GLU A 131 -35.90 -11.49 6.55
C GLU A 131 -35.03 -10.22 6.62
N ALA A 132 -33.92 -10.18 5.88
CA ALA A 132 -33.05 -9.01 5.75
C ALA A 132 -33.72 -7.79 5.09
N LEU A 133 -34.83 -7.99 4.33
CA LEU A 133 -35.61 -6.92 3.70
C LEU A 133 -36.88 -6.56 4.47
N ASP A 134 -37.19 -7.24 5.57
CA ASP A 134 -38.21 -6.78 6.48
C ASP A 134 -37.78 -5.44 7.09
N ASP A 135 -38.75 -4.53 7.25
CA ASP A 135 -38.55 -3.25 7.90
C ASP A 135 -39.09 -3.30 9.34
N PRO A 136 -38.43 -4.01 10.28
CA PRO A 136 -38.92 -4.21 11.64
C PRO A 136 -39.02 -2.89 12.41
N LEU A 137 -38.33 -1.84 11.95
CA LEU A 137 -38.35 -0.51 12.53
C LEU A 137 -39.32 0.45 11.85
N GLY A 138 -39.96 0.05 10.74
CA GLY A 138 -40.93 0.87 10.00
C GLY A 138 -40.34 2.15 9.40
N ILE A 139 -39.04 2.18 9.12
CA ILE A 139 -38.31 3.37 8.63
C ILE A 139 -38.36 3.52 7.11
N ALA A 140 -38.63 2.45 6.37
CA ALA A 140 -38.75 2.41 4.92
C ALA A 140 -40.15 2.86 4.45
N GLN A 141 -40.66 3.95 5.02
CA GLN A 141 -41.89 4.59 4.53
C GLN A 141 -41.58 5.46 3.31
N SER A 142 -42.49 5.45 2.34
CA SER A 142 -42.37 6.30 1.16
C SER A 142 -42.50 7.79 1.53
N TRP A 143 -41.90 8.65 0.70
CA TRP A 143 -41.98 10.11 0.87
C TRP A 143 -43.43 10.62 0.84
N GLU A 144 -44.27 10.03 -0.02
CA GLU A 144 -45.70 10.34 -0.13
C GLU A 144 -46.48 9.97 1.14
N GLU A 145 -46.16 8.85 1.79
CA GLU A 145 -46.78 8.46 3.06
C GLU A 145 -46.40 9.40 4.20
N ARG A 146 -45.16 9.89 4.22
CA ARG A 146 -44.67 10.83 5.24
C ARG A 146 -45.22 12.25 5.08
N HIS A 147 -45.56 12.69 3.86
CA HIS A 147 -45.88 14.10 3.60
C HIS A 147 -47.16 14.37 2.79
N GLY A 148 -47.86 13.35 2.29
CA GLY A 148 -49.02 13.51 1.39
C GLY A 148 -50.36 13.85 2.08
N LYS A 149 -50.52 13.56 3.38
CA LYS A 149 -51.82 13.74 4.07
C LYS A 149 -52.23 15.19 4.33
N THR A 150 -51.31 16.15 4.24
CA THR A 150 -51.66 17.59 4.43
C THR A 150 -52.36 18.19 3.20
N ALA A 151 -52.25 17.58 2.01
CA ALA A 151 -52.80 18.14 0.78
C ALA A 151 -54.31 17.88 0.60
N LEU A 152 -54.86 16.80 1.16
CA LEU A 152 -56.25 16.38 0.94
C LEU A 152 -57.26 17.03 1.89
N GLU A 153 -56.85 17.44 3.10
CA GLU A 153 -57.75 18.10 4.06
C GLU A 153 -58.00 19.59 3.74
N SER A 154 -57.21 20.20 2.84
CA SER A 154 -57.37 21.61 2.43
C SER A 154 -58.37 21.83 1.27
N LYS A 155 -58.88 20.77 0.65
CA LYS A 155 -59.77 20.83 -0.54
C LYS A 155 -61.26 20.63 -0.24
N GLY A 156 -61.68 20.79 1.01
CA GLY A 156 -63.08 20.64 1.44
C GLY A 156 -63.95 21.90 1.37
N GLN A 157 -63.39 23.07 1.02
CA GLN A 157 -64.15 24.33 0.92
C GLN A 157 -63.82 25.08 -0.37
N ALA A 158 -64.54 24.77 -1.45
CA ALA A 158 -64.75 25.69 -2.56
C ALA A 158 -66.05 25.30 -3.28
N GLU A 159 -67.01 26.23 -3.32
CA GLU A 159 -68.27 26.14 -4.07
C GLU A 159 -68.05 25.87 -5.57
N PRO A 160 -69.00 25.22 -6.26
CA PRO A 160 -68.90 24.98 -7.70
C PRO A 160 -69.18 26.28 -8.50
N PRO A 161 -68.46 26.52 -9.61
CA PRO A 161 -68.70 27.65 -10.52
C PRO A 161 -69.90 27.40 -11.47
N PRO A 162 -70.53 28.46 -12.00
CA PRO A 162 -71.76 28.35 -12.81
C PRO A 162 -71.51 27.89 -14.25
N ASP A 163 -72.51 27.19 -14.81
CA ASP A 163 -72.54 26.58 -16.14
C ASP A 163 -72.30 27.59 -17.28
N ALA A 164 -71.47 27.19 -18.26
CA ALA A 164 -71.22 27.96 -19.49
C ALA A 164 -72.12 27.46 -20.63
N GLU A 165 -72.84 28.38 -21.27
CA GLU A 165 -73.69 28.15 -22.45
C GLU A 165 -72.87 27.82 -23.72
N ASP A 166 -73.38 26.87 -24.52
CA ASP A 166 -72.88 26.44 -25.83
C ASP A 166 -73.05 27.53 -26.91
N PRO A 167 -72.09 27.73 -27.83
CA PRO A 167 -72.29 28.55 -29.02
C PRO A 167 -72.76 27.73 -30.23
N ALA A 168 -73.66 28.34 -31.01
CA ALA A 168 -74.19 27.88 -32.30
C ALA A 168 -73.20 28.05 -33.48
#